data_AF-A0A538BY01-F1
#
_entry.id   AF-A0A538BY01-F1
#
_cell.length_a   1.000
_cell.length_b   1.000
_cell.length_c   1.000
_cell.angle_alpha   90.00
_cell.angle_beta   90.00
_cell.angle_gamma   90.00
#
_symmetry.space_group_name_H-M   'P 1'
#
loop_
_entity.id
_entity.type
_entity.pdbx_description
1 polymer ?
#
loop_
_entity_poly.entity_id
_entity_poly.type
_entity_poly.pdbx_seq_one_letter_code
_entity_poly.pdbx_strand_id
1 'polypeptide(L)'
;MSERAVLSPPGERPSRPVVPVPAGGKRGLRAAAIAATAATFLLIGIGALVRATGSGLGCPGWPKCFGRWVPPLQYHAIIEYSHRLATVVDTILVVVL
;
A
#
# COMPACT_ATOMS: atom_id res chain seq x y z
N MET A 1 -8.40 7.32 -64.60
CA MET A 1 -9.40 7.66 -63.55
C MET A 1 -9.77 6.35 -62.86
N SER A 2 -8.94 5.93 -61.92
CA SER A 2 -8.85 4.57 -61.37
C SER A 2 -8.68 4.68 -59.86
N GLU A 3 -9.75 5.05 -59.16
CA GLU A 3 -9.78 5.08 -57.70
C GLU A 3 -10.54 3.85 -57.20
N ARG A 4 -9.88 2.69 -57.26
CA ARG A 4 -10.24 1.60 -56.37
C ARG A 4 -9.80 2.01 -54.99
N ALA A 5 -10.71 2.62 -54.24
CA ALA A 5 -10.64 2.72 -52.80
C ALA A 5 -10.48 1.30 -52.24
N VAL A 6 -9.22 0.93 -51.99
CA VAL A 6 -8.86 -0.24 -51.21
C VAL A 6 -9.33 0.06 -49.80
N LEU A 7 -10.57 -0.30 -49.48
CA LEU A 7 -10.98 -0.47 -48.09
C LEU A 7 -10.06 -1.51 -47.49
N SER A 8 -9.07 -1.06 -46.71
CA SER A 8 -8.37 -1.94 -45.78
C SER A 8 -9.42 -2.57 -44.87
N PRO A 9 -9.41 -3.89 -44.66
CA PRO A 9 -10.28 -4.51 -43.67
C PRO A 9 -9.98 -3.90 -42.29
N PRO A 10 -11.00 -3.76 -41.42
CA PRO A 10 -10.81 -3.27 -40.07
C PRO A 10 -9.77 -4.15 -39.36
N GLY A 11 -8.73 -3.50 -38.84
CA GLY A 11 -7.54 -4.14 -38.28
C GLY A 11 -7.88 -5.23 -37.27
N GLU A 12 -7.58 -6.47 -37.67
CA GLU A 12 -7.43 -7.61 -36.78
C GLU A 12 -6.31 -7.27 -35.80
N ARG A 13 -6.66 -6.85 -34.58
CA ARG A 13 -5.66 -6.55 -33.54
C ARG A 13 -4.92 -7.85 -33.25
N PRO A 14 -3.58 -7.90 -33.33
CA PRO A 14 -2.82 -9.09 -32.99
C PRO A 14 -3.14 -9.50 -31.54
N SER A 15 -3.78 -10.65 -31.40
CA SER A 15 -4.11 -11.27 -30.12
C SER A 15 -2.82 -11.49 -29.35
N ARG A 16 -2.57 -10.65 -28.33
CA ARG A 16 -1.39 -10.82 -27.48
C ARG A 16 -1.48 -12.18 -26.79
N PRO A 17 -0.37 -12.94 -26.71
CA PRO A 17 -0.33 -14.16 -25.93
C PRO A 17 -0.73 -13.84 -24.49
N VAL A 18 -1.80 -14.47 -23.99
CA VAL A 18 -2.13 -14.45 -22.56
C VAL A 18 -1.06 -15.30 -21.89
N VAL A 19 -0.02 -14.66 -21.34
CA VAL A 19 1.02 -15.36 -20.58
C VAL A 19 0.38 -15.77 -19.24
N PRO A 20 0.22 -17.08 -18.98
CA PRO A 20 -0.32 -17.53 -17.71
C PRO A 20 0.66 -17.15 -16.59
N VAL A 21 0.18 -16.36 -15.62
CA VAL A 21 0.96 -16.01 -14.44
C VAL A 21 1.19 -17.30 -13.65
N PRO A 22 2.45 -17.73 -13.43
CA PRO A 22 2.74 -18.98 -12.75
C PRO A 22 2.17 -18.93 -11.32
N ALA A 23 1.12 -19.71 -11.09
CA ALA A 23 0.46 -19.86 -9.81
C ALA A 23 1.26 -20.78 -8.86
N GLY A 24 2.58 -20.58 -8.78
CA GLY A 24 3.52 -21.38 -7.99
C GLY A 24 4.14 -20.60 -6.83
N GLY A 25 3.32 -19.90 -6.04
CA GLY A 25 3.79 -19.22 -4.83
C GLY A 25 3.67 -20.15 -3.64
N LYS A 26 4.80 -20.47 -2.98
CA LYS A 26 4.85 -21.08 -1.64
C LYS A 26 3.72 -20.48 -0.78
N ARG A 27 2.84 -21.30 -0.18
CA ARG A 27 1.61 -20.82 0.50
C ARG A 27 1.88 -19.69 1.50
N GLY A 28 3.04 -19.73 2.17
CA GLY A 28 3.52 -18.65 3.05
C GLY A 28 3.76 -17.32 2.33
N LEU A 29 4.36 -17.32 1.15
CA LEU A 29 4.58 -16.09 0.36
C LEU A 29 3.27 -15.46 -0.10
N ARG A 30 2.28 -16.28 -0.50
CA ARG A 30 0.95 -15.78 -0.87
C ARG A 30 0.23 -15.15 0.33
N ALA A 31 0.25 -15.82 1.47
CA ALA A 31 -0.35 -15.31 2.70
C ALA A 31 0.34 -14.02 3.16
N ALA A 32 1.67 -13.97 3.08
CA ALA A 32 2.44 -12.80 3.45
C ALA A 32 2.17 -11.62 2.50
N ALA A 33 2.08 -11.85 1.18
CA ALA A 33 1.74 -10.80 0.21
C ALA A 33 0.33 -10.22 0.43
N ILE A 34 -0.64 -11.07 0.79
CA ILE A 34 -1.99 -10.63 1.18
C ILE A 34 -1.94 -9.83 2.48
N ALA A 35 -1.19 -10.30 3.47
CA ALA A 35 -1.03 -9.61 4.75
C ALA A 35 -0.38 -8.23 4.59
N ALA A 36 0.68 -8.12 3.78
CA ALA A 36 1.33 -6.85 3.45
C ALA A 36 0.37 -5.89 2.75
N THR A 37 -0.36 -6.39 1.74
CA THR A 37 -1.38 -5.57 1.05
C THR A 37 -2.43 -5.04 2.02
N ALA A 38 -2.97 -5.89 2.89
CA ALA A 38 -3.95 -5.49 3.88
C ALA A 38 -3.38 -4.49 4.90
N ALA A 39 -2.15 -4.70 5.38
CA ALA A 39 -1.46 -3.79 6.29
C ALA A 39 -1.24 -2.41 5.66
N THR A 40 -0.84 -2.35 4.39
CA THR A 40 -0.70 -1.08 3.65
C THR A 40 -2.05 -0.35 3.52
N PHE A 41 -3.15 -1.06 3.23
CA PHE A 41 -4.49 -0.43 3.20
C PHE A 41 -4.90 0.15 4.55
N LEU A 42 -4.65 -0.58 5.64
CA LEU A 42 -4.88 -0.08 7.00
C LEU A 42 -4.02 1.15 7.29
N LEU A 43 -2.76 1.13 6.87
CA LEU A 43 -1.83 2.24 7.05
C LEU A 43 -2.31 3.53 6.36
N ILE A 44 -2.84 3.41 5.13
CA ILE A 44 -3.46 4.51 4.40
C ILE A 44 -4.66 5.07 5.19
N GLY A 45 -5.53 4.21 5.71
CA GLY A 45 -6.69 4.62 6.51
C GLY A 45 -6.30 5.35 7.79
N ILE A 46 -5.29 4.85 8.50
CA ILE A 46 -4.76 5.50 9.71
C ILE A 46 -4.13 6.85 9.35
N GLY A 47 -3.37 6.95 8.25
CA GLY A 47 -2.81 8.21 7.78
C GLY A 47 -3.88 9.24 7.43
N ALA A 48 -4.98 8.81 6.82
CA ALA A 48 -6.15 9.65 6.56
C ALA A 48 -6.79 10.13 7.87
N LEU A 49 -6.89 9.27 8.89
CA LEU A 49 -7.40 9.65 10.21
C LEU A 49 -6.50 10.67 10.92
N VAL A 50 -5.17 10.52 10.88
CA VAL A 50 -4.21 11.51 11.43
C VAL A 50 -4.44 12.88 10.79
N ARG A 51 -4.59 12.90 9.45
CA ARG A 51 -4.86 14.12 8.68
C ARG A 51 -6.21 14.74 9.05
N ALA A 52 -7.27 13.93 9.15
CA ALA A 52 -8.61 14.38 9.50
C ALA A 52 -8.71 14.92 10.93
N THR A 53 -7.95 14.35 11.86
CA THR A 53 -7.96 14.73 13.29
C THR A 53 -6.96 15.84 13.64
N GLY A 54 -6.15 16.31 12.67
CA GLY A 54 -5.09 17.29 12.94
C GLY A 54 -3.98 16.76 13.87
N SER A 55 -3.91 15.44 14.09
CA SER A 55 -3.01 14.82 15.07
C SER A 55 -1.55 14.72 14.62
N GLY A 56 -1.17 15.36 13.51
CA GLY A 56 0.17 15.25 12.92
C GLY A 56 1.30 15.90 13.74
N LEU A 57 0.96 16.57 14.86
CA LEU A 57 1.89 17.18 15.82
C LEU A 57 1.70 16.62 17.24
N GLY A 58 0.99 15.49 17.39
CA GLY A 58 0.73 14.84 18.67
C GLY A 58 1.98 14.27 19.36
N CYS A 59 3.07 13.99 18.63
CA CYS A 59 4.35 13.54 19.15
C CYS A 59 5.50 14.44 18.64
N PRO A 60 6.12 15.28 19.49
CA PRO A 60 7.22 16.15 19.09
C PRO A 60 8.56 15.42 18.83
N GLY A 61 8.61 14.08 18.98
CA GLY A 61 9.81 13.29 18.78
C GLY A 61 9.51 11.82 18.44
N TRP A 62 10.43 11.21 17.68
CA TRP A 62 10.46 9.79 17.34
C TRP A 62 11.92 9.31 17.48
N PRO A 63 12.23 8.16 18.11
CA PRO A 63 11.35 7.02 18.45
C PRO A 63 10.62 7.12 19.79
N LYS A 64 11.06 8.02 20.67
CA LYS A 64 10.40 8.27 21.96
C LYS A 64 9.43 9.45 21.83
N CYS A 65 8.14 9.22 22.07
CA CYS A 65 7.15 10.28 22.14
C CYS A 65 7.13 10.86 23.56
N PHE A 66 7.29 12.19 23.72
CA PHE A 66 7.42 12.86 25.03
C PHE A 66 8.50 12.26 25.96
N GLY A 67 9.60 11.76 25.39
CA GLY A 67 10.68 11.12 26.15
C GLY A 67 10.31 9.75 26.75
N ARG A 68 9.14 9.20 26.42
CA ARG A 68 8.67 7.86 26.83
C ARG A 68 8.51 6.95 25.60
N TRP A 69 8.64 5.64 25.81
CA TRP A 69 8.35 4.65 24.76
C TRP A 69 6.85 4.41 24.58
N VAL A 70 6.06 4.60 25.64
CA VAL A 70 4.60 4.51 25.60
C VAL A 70 4.05 5.92 25.56
N PRO A 71 3.24 6.29 24.54
CA PRO A 71 2.62 7.60 24.49
C PRO A 71 1.70 7.79 25.69
N PRO A 72 1.58 9.01 26.24
CA PRO A 72 0.55 9.32 27.22
C PRO A 72 -0.85 9.03 26.66
N LEU A 73 -1.84 8.80 27.54
CA LEU A 73 -3.25 8.54 27.18
C LEU A 73 -3.94 9.79 26.62
N GLN A 74 -3.39 10.36 25.56
CA GLN A 74 -3.83 11.56 24.87
C GLN A 74 -4.19 11.18 23.44
N TYR A 75 -5.39 11.55 23.00
CA TYR A 75 -5.97 11.07 21.75
C TYR A 75 -5.06 11.33 20.53
N HIS A 76 -4.53 12.55 20.41
CA HIS A 76 -3.62 12.94 19.32
C HIS A 76 -2.29 12.18 19.35
N ALA A 77 -1.71 11.95 20.54
CA ALA A 77 -0.45 11.22 20.69
C ALA A 77 -0.61 9.73 20.34
N ILE A 78 -1.72 9.10 20.74
CA ILE A 78 -2.00 7.70 20.42
C ILE A 78 -2.16 7.51 18.91
N ILE A 79 -2.92 8.39 18.24
CA ILE A 79 -3.18 8.29 16.80
C ILE A 79 -1.88 8.43 16.00
N GLU A 80 -1.05 9.43 16.30
CA GLU A 80 0.22 9.64 15.60
C GLU A 80 1.21 8.50 15.86
N TYR A 81 1.33 8.06 17.12
CA TYR A 81 2.22 6.95 17.48
C TYR A 81 1.78 5.64 16.82
N SER A 82 0.47 5.38 16.74
CA SER A 82 -0.09 4.19 16.08
C SER A 82 0.22 4.18 14.58
N HIS A 83 0.09 5.33 13.91
CA HIS A 83 0.47 5.46 12.50
C HIS A 83 1.95 5.17 12.28
N ARG A 84 2.84 5.78 13.08
CA ARG A 84 4.29 5.58 13.01
C ARG A 84 4.71 4.15 13.34
N LEU A 85 4.02 3.47 14.25
CA LEU A 85 4.29 2.07 14.55
C LEU A 85 3.83 1.17 13.40
N ALA A 86 2.65 1.45 12.83
CA ALA A 86 2.12 0.71 11.70
C ALA A 86 3.03 0.82 10.47
N THR A 87 3.62 1.99 10.17
CA THR A 87 4.59 2.12 9.06
C THR A 87 5.83 1.25 9.27
N VAL A 88 6.37 1.20 10.50
CA VAL A 88 7.56 0.39 10.83
C VAL A 88 7.24 -1.10 10.68
N VAL A 89 6.10 -1.54 11.20
CA VAL A 89 5.67 -2.95 11.10
C VAL A 89 5.45 -3.34 9.64
N ASP A 90 4.75 -2.52 8.85
CA ASP A 90 4.50 -2.77 7.43
C ASP A 90 5.81 -2.82 6.62
N THR A 91 6.73 -1.90 6.88
CA THR A 91 8.05 -1.88 6.21
C THR A 91 8.86 -3.13 6.54
N ILE A 92 8.90 -3.54 7.81
CA ILE A 92 9.60 -4.77 8.22
C ILE A 92 8.95 -5.99 7.56
N LEU A 93 7.62 -6.06 7.57
CA LEU A 93 6.88 -7.16 6.94
C LEU A 93 7.22 -7.28 5.46
N VAL A 94 7.26 -6.17 4.72
CA VAL A 94 7.60 -6.14 3.29
C VAL A 94 9.06 -6.51 3.04
N VAL A 95 10.00 -6.06 3.88
CA VAL A 95 11.43 -6.36 3.73
C VAL A 95 11.76 -7.83 4.03
N VAL A 96 11.01 -8.46 4.92
CA VAL A 96 11.19 -9.87 5.33
C VAL A 96 10.53 -10.87 4.35
N LEU A 97 9.63 -10.38 3.49
CA LEU A 97 8.83 -11.16 2.54
C LEU A 97 9.62 -11.61 1.30
#